data_AF-A0A443S2S6-F1
#
_entry.id   AF-A0A443S2S6-F1
#
_cell.length_a   1.000
_cell.length_b   1.000
_cell.length_c   1.000
_cell.angle_alpha   90.00
_cell.angle_beta   90.00
_cell.angle_gamma   90.00
#
_symmetry.space_group_name_H-M   'P 1'
#
loop_
_entity.id
_entity.type
_entity.pdbx_description
1 polymer ?
#
loop_
_entity_poly.entity_id
_entity_poly.type
_entity_poly.pdbx_seq_one_letter_code
_entity_poly.pdbx_strand_id
1 'polypeptide(L)'
;MQLGENLEKYFFDKLRLCNLYDDNMNELNKINVIMRGLTPSLVERVYLMEQKTTEELLRNLRLINEGVTFANSREDWNQSAKLQIAAIASNENEGNRRFENGNNYQQRNFGRESRRDFHERSRNQFNSNQFRGSYRGRGIIRNNQSYRISKASSIFGKHVVGSCEGRSVDFQNPRSFHSLIHVKVLINKHLVDCVVDTGSAISLINSSVVPRIGVRVEHCNGPVVTFANSQTDQLRMGINSEVVFRDNLVNQTFYVSDNLPFDAILGIDWCLNSNCVISCDASNCNVTPSGKTVNCSSVIEQHCLDFTVNSDIVLPSRTALWIPLQTNTKITGSLLLQPLSDNHSKFSIPYAVCSVIDGITGLYAMNTSPFEVTIDAGTKVAMCNLRDNASVSAINLEEKNDVQFDVNPDIPTVEKGRIHKLLKKYAQLFKPK
;
A
#
# COMPACT_ATOMS: atom_id res chain seq x y z
N MET A 1 -0.19 -4.13 14.80
CA MET A 1 0.04 -2.70 14.51
C MET A 1 -0.67 -2.45 13.21
N GLN A 2 -1.67 -1.59 13.20
CA GLN A 2 -2.38 -1.25 11.96
C GLN A 2 -1.46 -0.44 11.04
N LEU A 3 -1.64 -0.53 9.72
CA LEU A 3 -0.90 0.33 8.79
C LEU A 3 -1.15 1.81 9.15
N GLY A 4 -0.07 2.57 9.37
CA GLY A 4 -0.13 3.98 9.78
C GLY A 4 -0.27 4.23 11.29
N GLU A 5 -0.38 3.20 12.13
CA GLU A 5 -0.37 3.37 13.60
C GLU A 5 1.05 3.79 14.07
N ASN A 6 1.12 4.80 14.94
CA ASN A 6 2.39 5.25 15.51
C ASN A 6 3.00 4.15 16.39
N LEU A 7 4.27 3.80 16.13
CA LEU A 7 4.97 2.68 16.77
C LEU A 7 5.07 2.83 18.29
N GLU A 8 5.39 4.03 18.79
CA GLU A 8 5.50 4.28 20.23
C GLU A 8 4.15 4.17 20.92
N LYS A 9 3.11 4.73 20.28
CA LYS A 9 1.74 4.62 20.79
C LYS A 9 1.31 3.15 20.91
N TYR A 10 1.55 2.36 19.87
CA TYR A 10 1.28 0.91 19.88
C TYR A 10 2.02 0.22 21.03
N PHE A 11 3.31 0.53 21.21
CA PHE A 11 4.13 -0.04 22.28
C PHE A 11 3.54 0.26 23.67
N PHE A 12 3.23 1.53 23.97
CA PHE A 12 2.69 1.91 25.28
C PHE A 12 1.28 1.38 25.52
N ASP A 13 0.43 1.33 24.48
CA ASP A 13 -0.90 0.73 24.60
C ASP A 13 -0.81 -0.76 24.97
N LYS A 14 0.12 -1.50 24.35
CA LYS A 14 0.33 -2.92 24.66
C LYS A 14 0.99 -3.15 26.01
N LEU A 15 1.99 -2.36 26.38
CA LEU A 15 2.62 -2.44 27.69
C LEU A 15 1.62 -2.17 28.81
N ARG A 16 0.76 -1.15 28.63
CA ARG A 16 -0.33 -0.85 29.56
C ARG A 16 -1.30 -2.03 29.69
N LEU A 17 -1.66 -2.67 28.59
CA LEU A 17 -2.53 -3.85 28.60
C LEU A 17 -1.89 -5.03 29.34
N CYS A 18 -0.58 -5.25 29.18
CA CYS A 18 0.13 -6.28 29.93
C CYS A 18 0.05 -6.04 31.44
N ASN A 19 0.32 -4.81 31.90
CA ASN A 19 0.25 -4.48 33.33
C ASN A 19 -1.18 -4.60 33.86
N LEU A 20 -2.19 -4.16 33.10
CA LEU A 20 -3.60 -4.31 33.52
C LEU A 20 -4.08 -5.77 33.59
N TYR A 21 -3.51 -6.65 32.77
CA TYR A 21 -3.86 -8.07 32.76
C TYR A 21 -3.20 -8.83 33.91
N ASP A 22 -1.92 -8.53 34.17
CA ASP A 22 -1.14 -9.11 35.27
C ASP A 22 -0.02 -8.13 35.66
N ASP A 23 -0.17 -7.50 36.84
CA ASP A 23 0.80 -6.55 37.39
C ASP A 23 2.18 -7.20 37.65
N ASN A 24 2.22 -8.53 37.81
CA ASN A 24 3.44 -9.31 38.02
C ASN A 24 3.93 -9.99 36.73
N MET A 25 3.42 -9.61 35.56
CA MET A 25 3.86 -10.17 34.29
C MET A 25 5.37 -9.95 34.11
N ASN A 26 6.13 -11.03 33.92
CA ASN A 26 7.56 -10.92 33.69
C ASN A 26 7.88 -10.21 32.37
N GLU A 27 9.07 -9.61 32.28
CA GLU A 27 9.49 -8.81 31.11
C GLU A 27 9.48 -9.59 29.79
N LEU A 28 9.85 -10.87 29.82
CA LEU A 28 9.87 -11.73 28.64
C LEU A 28 8.46 -11.91 28.05
N ASN A 29 7.45 -12.10 28.92
CA ASN A 29 6.06 -12.21 28.50
C ASN A 29 5.53 -10.89 27.94
N LYS A 30 5.87 -9.75 28.55
CA LYS A 30 5.52 -8.41 28.02
C LYS A 30 6.12 -8.20 26.63
N ILE A 31 7.40 -8.50 26.45
CA ILE A 31 8.10 -8.43 25.16
C ILE A 31 7.38 -9.29 24.12
N ASN A 32 7.08 -10.55 24.44
CA ASN A 32 6.40 -11.46 23.52
C ASN A 32 5.02 -10.94 23.09
N VAL A 33 4.24 -10.36 24.01
CA VAL A 33 2.93 -9.76 23.70
C VAL A 33 3.07 -8.55 22.78
N ILE A 34 4.05 -7.67 23.04
CA ILE A 34 4.30 -6.49 22.21
C ILE A 34 4.77 -6.92 20.80
N MET A 35 5.69 -7.88 20.72
CA MET A 35 6.28 -8.39 19.48
C MET A 35 5.23 -9.04 18.57
N ARG A 36 4.25 -9.76 19.12
CA ARG A 36 3.18 -10.43 18.34
C ARG A 36 2.37 -9.52 17.44
N GLY A 37 2.27 -8.23 17.76
CA GLY A 37 1.55 -7.27 16.92
C GLY A 37 2.45 -6.34 16.13
N LEU A 38 3.78 -6.52 16.11
CA LEU A 38 4.63 -5.79 15.16
C LEU A 38 4.49 -6.38 13.75
N THR A 39 4.85 -5.61 12.72
CA THR A 39 4.92 -6.15 11.35
C THR A 39 6.07 -7.15 11.23
N PRO A 40 5.98 -8.17 10.35
CA PRO A 40 7.06 -9.15 10.18
C PRO A 40 8.44 -8.51 9.94
N SER A 41 8.50 -7.45 9.14
CA SER A 41 9.72 -6.69 8.86
C SER A 41 10.33 -5.98 10.08
N LEU A 42 9.51 -5.52 11.03
CA LEU A 42 9.99 -4.93 12.28
C LEU A 42 10.41 -6.00 13.28
N VAL A 43 9.67 -7.11 13.33
CA VAL A 43 10.02 -8.28 14.16
C VAL A 43 11.40 -8.79 13.78
N GLU A 44 11.67 -9.01 12.49
CA GLU A 44 12.96 -9.51 12.00
C GLU A 44 14.12 -8.61 12.45
N ARG A 45 14.00 -7.29 12.25
CA ARG A 45 15.06 -6.34 12.62
C ARG A 45 15.27 -6.27 14.12
N VAL A 46 14.19 -6.17 14.89
CA VAL A 46 14.31 -5.99 16.34
C VAL A 46 14.74 -7.30 17.00
N TYR A 47 14.30 -8.46 16.50
CA TYR A 47 14.66 -9.79 17.04
C TYR A 47 16.18 -10.00 17.10
N LEU A 48 16.92 -9.53 16.09
CA LEU A 48 18.38 -9.58 16.04
C LEU A 48 19.09 -8.71 17.09
N MET A 49 18.36 -7.84 17.80
CA MET A 49 18.92 -6.90 18.79
C MET A 49 18.82 -7.41 20.24
N GLU A 50 18.40 -8.66 20.45
CA GLU A 50 18.39 -9.37 21.74
C GLU A 50 17.87 -8.56 22.96
N GLN A 51 16.62 -8.11 22.91
CA GLN A 51 15.99 -7.41 24.04
C GLN A 51 15.63 -8.35 25.20
N LYS A 52 16.08 -7.98 26.40
CA LYS A 52 15.77 -8.65 27.67
C LYS A 52 14.71 -7.90 28.47
N THR A 53 14.54 -6.60 28.23
CA THR A 53 13.56 -5.75 28.90
C THR A 53 12.66 -5.01 27.91
N THR A 54 11.48 -4.61 28.36
CA THR A 54 10.58 -3.76 27.57
C THR A 54 11.20 -2.40 27.23
N GLU A 55 12.05 -1.86 28.10
CA GLU A 55 12.80 -0.62 27.86
C GLU A 55 13.84 -0.79 26.73
N GLU A 56 14.59 -1.89 26.73
CA GLU A 56 15.50 -2.22 25.63
C GLU A 56 14.76 -2.39 24.31
N LEU A 57 13.61 -3.08 24.34
CA LEU A 57 12.76 -3.23 23.16
C LEU A 57 12.30 -1.86 22.63
N LEU A 58 11.84 -0.95 23.49
CA LEU A 58 11.43 0.40 23.08
C LEU A 58 12.59 1.18 22.45
N ARG A 59 13.78 1.13 23.06
CA ARG A 59 14.99 1.78 22.53
C ARG A 59 15.35 1.24 21.14
N ASN A 60 15.30 -0.08 20.97
CA ASN A 60 15.61 -0.74 19.69
C ASN A 60 14.57 -0.38 18.61
N LEU A 61 13.29 -0.35 18.97
CA LEU A 61 12.22 0.10 18.07
C LEU A 61 12.38 1.56 17.65
N ARG A 62 12.77 2.45 18.57
CA ARG A 62 13.10 3.85 18.27
C ARG A 62 14.29 3.97 17.33
N LEU A 63 15.36 3.23 17.60
CA LEU A 63 16.57 3.24 16.77
C LEU A 63 16.28 2.77 15.34
N ILE A 64 15.45 1.75 15.16
CA ILE A 64 15.00 1.31 13.83
C ILE A 64 14.19 2.42 13.14
N ASN A 65 13.25 3.05 13.86
CA ASN A 65 12.41 4.10 13.30
C ASN A 65 13.21 5.37 12.93
N GLU A 66 14.19 5.75 13.75
CA GLU A 66 15.15 6.81 13.47
C GLU A 66 16.01 6.44 12.26
N GLY A 67 16.49 5.20 12.16
CA GLY A 67 17.25 4.72 11.00
C GLY A 67 16.44 4.79 9.70
N VAL A 68 15.16 4.43 9.74
CA VAL A 68 14.24 4.57 8.60
C VAL A 68 14.03 6.05 8.25
N THR A 69 13.80 6.90 9.24
CA THR A 69 13.63 8.35 9.04
C THR A 69 14.89 8.98 8.45
N PHE A 70 16.06 8.61 8.98
CA PHE A 70 17.37 9.07 8.52
C PHE A 70 17.65 8.61 7.09
N ALA A 71 17.40 7.35 6.77
CA ALA A 71 17.53 6.82 5.41
C ALA A 71 16.62 7.57 4.42
N ASN A 72 15.39 7.87 4.83
CA ASN A 72 14.44 8.62 4.03
C ASN A 72 14.84 10.10 3.85
N SER A 73 15.50 10.70 4.85
CA SER A 73 15.97 12.09 4.82
C SER A 73 17.23 12.32 3.95
N ARG A 74 17.93 11.26 3.52
CA ARG A 74 19.12 11.37 2.65
C ARG A 74 18.70 11.60 1.20
N GLU A 75 18.31 12.82 0.92
CA GLU A 75 17.85 13.26 -0.39
C GLU A 75 18.89 13.07 -1.51
N ASP A 76 20.18 13.26 -1.23
CA ASP A 76 21.27 13.22 -2.21
C ASP A 76 21.62 11.81 -2.71
N TRP A 77 21.59 10.81 -1.82
CA TRP A 77 21.73 9.39 -2.22
C TRP A 77 20.51 8.97 -3.06
N ASN A 78 19.36 9.49 -2.63
CA ASN A 78 18.08 9.44 -3.32
C ASN A 78 18.02 10.34 -4.58
N GLN A 79 19.08 11.04 -4.98
CA GLN A 79 19.20 11.58 -6.34
C GLN A 79 20.21 10.77 -7.17
N SER A 80 21.35 10.42 -6.58
CA SER A 80 22.42 9.66 -7.27
C SER A 80 21.96 8.31 -7.80
N ALA A 81 21.26 7.49 -6.99
CA ALA A 81 20.72 6.22 -7.47
C ALA A 81 19.61 6.39 -8.54
N LYS A 82 18.96 7.56 -8.62
CA LYS A 82 17.86 7.88 -9.54
C LYS A 82 18.44 8.27 -10.88
N LEU A 83 19.52 9.06 -10.83
CA LEU A 83 20.34 9.40 -11.98
C LEU A 83 21.00 8.14 -12.55
N GLN A 84 21.49 7.21 -11.71
CA GLN A 84 22.03 5.93 -12.18
C GLN A 84 20.95 5.04 -12.82
N ILE A 85 19.78 4.89 -12.20
CA ILE A 85 18.65 4.14 -12.79
C ILE A 85 18.19 4.79 -14.10
N ALA A 86 18.08 6.12 -14.15
CA ALA A 86 17.71 6.85 -15.36
C ALA A 86 18.77 6.74 -16.47
N ALA A 87 20.06 6.71 -16.12
CA ALA A 87 21.16 6.50 -17.07
C ALA A 87 21.16 5.08 -17.65
N ILE A 88 20.82 4.07 -16.85
CA ILE A 88 20.67 2.68 -17.33
C ILE A 88 19.46 2.57 -18.27
N ALA A 89 18.31 3.14 -17.90
CA ALA A 89 17.08 3.10 -18.70
C ALA A 89 17.18 3.89 -20.02
N SER A 90 18.03 4.92 -20.08
CA SER A 90 18.28 5.66 -21.33
C SER A 90 19.19 4.89 -22.29
N ASN A 91 20.18 4.15 -21.78
CA ASN A 91 21.05 3.31 -22.61
C ASN A 91 20.31 2.12 -23.25
N GLU A 92 19.32 1.52 -22.58
CA GLU A 92 18.50 0.45 -23.17
C GLU A 92 17.64 0.94 -24.35
N ASN A 93 17.16 2.17 -24.30
CA ASN A 93 16.37 2.78 -25.37
C ASN A 93 17.22 3.16 -26.60
N GLU A 94 18.50 3.49 -26.43
CA GLU A 94 19.40 3.75 -27.56
C GLU A 94 19.89 2.47 -28.26
N GLY A 95 20.01 1.36 -27.52
CA GLY A 95 20.35 0.05 -28.09
C GLY A 95 19.31 -0.45 -29.10
N ASN A 96 18.02 -0.25 -28.81
CA ASN A 96 16.93 -0.69 -29.69
C ASN A 96 16.77 0.18 -30.95
N ARG A 97 17.16 1.47 -30.91
CA ARG A 97 17.09 2.34 -32.10
C ARG A 97 18.16 2.05 -33.15
N ARG A 98 19.23 1.33 -32.80
CA ARG A 98 20.30 0.97 -33.76
C ARG A 98 19.97 -0.26 -34.61
N PHE A 99 18.96 -1.05 -34.28
CA PHE A 99 18.59 -2.24 -35.05
C PHE A 99 17.48 -2.00 -36.09
N GLU A 100 16.67 -0.95 -35.96
CA GLU A 100 15.56 -0.70 -36.91
C GLU A 100 15.93 0.15 -38.13
N ASN A 101 17.10 0.78 -38.17
CA ASN A 101 17.49 1.69 -39.26
C ASN A 101 18.46 1.09 -40.29
N GLY A 102 18.58 -0.24 -40.35
CA GLY A 102 19.55 -0.95 -41.21
C GLY A 102 19.10 -1.29 -42.64
N ASN A 103 17.82 -1.10 -43.02
CA ASN A 103 17.28 -1.67 -44.27
C ASN A 103 16.75 -0.65 -45.28
N ASN A 104 17.50 0.41 -45.55
CA ASN A 104 17.28 1.21 -46.77
C ASN A 104 18.57 1.89 -47.19
N TYR A 105 19.39 1.22 -48.01
CA TYR A 105 20.20 1.84 -49.07
C TYR A 105 20.89 0.71 -49.87
N GLN A 106 20.22 0.24 -50.92
CA GLN A 106 20.90 -0.33 -52.08
C GLN A 106 20.61 0.53 -53.31
N GLN A 107 21.66 0.68 -54.13
CA GLN A 107 21.72 1.21 -55.49
C GLN A 107 21.89 2.73 -55.66
N ARG A 108 23.15 3.15 -55.89
CA ARG A 108 23.61 3.61 -57.21
C ARG A 108 25.14 3.76 -57.30
N ASN A 109 25.70 2.97 -58.21
CA ASN A 109 26.82 3.16 -59.16
C ASN A 109 27.95 4.19 -58.92
N PHE A 110 29.18 3.63 -58.90
CA PHE A 110 30.37 3.93 -59.72
C PHE A 110 30.77 5.39 -60.05
N GLY A 111 32.03 5.73 -59.72
CA GLY A 111 32.88 6.56 -60.58
C GLY A 111 33.86 7.53 -59.91
N ARG A 112 35.15 7.11 -59.86
CA ARG A 112 36.40 7.89 -60.02
C ARG A 112 36.42 9.43 -59.86
N GLU A 113 37.34 9.93 -59.02
CA GLU A 113 38.48 10.86 -59.30
C GLU A 113 38.90 11.61 -58.01
N SER A 114 40.11 11.37 -57.50
CA SER A 114 41.35 12.15 -57.70
C SER A 114 41.37 13.56 -57.09
N ARG A 115 42.26 13.72 -56.09
CA ARG A 115 43.13 14.87 -55.76
C ARG A 115 42.62 16.28 -56.09
N ARG A 116 42.61 17.16 -55.07
CA ARG A 116 43.51 18.32 -54.98
C ARG A 116 43.36 19.06 -53.65
N ASP A 117 44.50 19.37 -53.06
CA ASP A 117 44.72 20.48 -52.13
C ASP A 117 44.28 21.82 -52.75
N PHE A 118 43.78 22.77 -51.96
CA PHE A 118 44.47 24.03 -51.70
C PHE A 118 43.69 24.94 -50.75
N HIS A 119 44.51 25.75 -50.08
CA HIS A 119 44.27 26.84 -49.15
C HIS A 119 43.25 27.92 -49.54
N GLU A 120 42.86 28.63 -48.48
CA GLU A 120 42.86 30.11 -48.35
C GLU A 120 41.51 30.85 -48.27
N ARG A 121 41.35 31.47 -47.09
CA ARG A 121 41.02 32.88 -46.86
C ARG A 121 39.62 33.40 -47.23
N SER A 122 38.98 33.91 -46.17
CA SER A 122 38.71 35.35 -45.95
C SER A 122 37.24 35.75 -45.77
N ARG A 123 37.08 36.46 -44.65
CA ARG A 123 36.33 37.70 -44.45
C ARG A 123 34.83 37.64 -44.11
N ASN A 124 34.60 38.13 -42.89
CA ASN A 124 33.75 39.27 -42.51
C ASN A 124 32.25 39.20 -42.77
N GLN A 125 31.48 39.32 -41.68
CA GLN A 125 30.58 40.45 -41.37
C GLN A 125 29.92 40.16 -40.00
N PHE A 126 30.22 40.93 -38.94
CA PHE A 126 29.60 42.18 -38.49
C PHE A 126 28.16 42.07 -37.95
N ASN A 127 28.04 42.45 -36.65
CA ASN A 127 26.93 43.15 -35.97
C ASN A 127 25.57 42.44 -35.88
N SER A 128 24.77 42.53 -34.81
CA SER A 128 24.64 43.44 -33.65
C SER A 128 23.66 42.74 -32.67
N ASN A 129 23.62 42.93 -31.35
CA ASN A 129 23.06 44.06 -30.61
C ASN A 129 23.15 43.67 -29.12
N GLN A 130 23.72 44.51 -28.24
CA GLN A 130 22.99 45.38 -27.29
C GLN A 130 22.18 44.63 -26.22
N PHE A 131 22.18 44.94 -24.93
CA PHE A 131 22.83 45.92 -24.05
C PHE A 131 22.30 45.56 -22.63
N ARG A 132 23.12 45.76 -21.59
CA ARG A 132 22.80 46.19 -20.19
C ARG A 132 21.62 45.55 -19.43
N GLY A 133 21.68 45.29 -18.12
CA GLY A 133 22.61 45.70 -17.09
C GLY A 133 21.99 45.40 -15.71
N SER A 134 22.88 45.03 -14.79
CA SER A 134 22.92 45.14 -13.33
C SER A 134 21.79 45.85 -12.55
N TYR A 135 21.47 45.35 -11.35
CA TYR A 135 21.64 45.97 -10.00
C TYR A 135 20.80 45.17 -8.96
N ARG A 136 21.42 44.45 -8.02
CA ARG A 136 21.72 44.83 -6.61
C ARG A 136 20.58 45.48 -5.81
N GLY A 137 20.19 44.84 -4.70
CA GLY A 137 19.49 45.47 -3.56
C GLY A 137 19.44 44.56 -2.33
N ARG A 138 20.01 45.03 -1.21
CA ARG A 138 20.03 44.43 0.15
C ARG A 138 18.77 44.82 0.95
N GLY A 139 18.42 44.04 1.99
CA GLY A 139 17.62 44.46 3.16
C GLY A 139 17.38 43.29 4.13
N ILE A 140 18.15 43.13 5.22
CA ILE A 140 17.97 43.62 6.61
C ILE A 140 16.98 42.80 7.47
N ILE A 141 17.51 42.30 8.60
CA ILE A 141 16.85 41.58 9.72
C ILE A 141 16.39 42.57 10.80
N ARG A 142 15.21 42.37 11.42
CA ARG A 142 14.90 42.77 12.82
C ARG A 142 13.83 41.86 13.47
N ASN A 143 14.03 41.61 14.78
CA ASN A 143 13.22 40.83 15.74
C ASN A 143 12.35 41.74 16.65
N ASN A 144 11.44 41.09 17.42
CA ASN A 144 10.70 41.49 18.65
C ASN A 144 9.40 42.31 18.45
N GLN A 145 8.26 42.15 19.17
CA GLN A 145 7.90 41.48 20.42
C GLN A 145 6.35 41.53 20.68
N SER A 146 5.80 40.59 21.47
CA SER A 146 4.78 40.73 22.56
C SER A 146 3.25 40.87 22.35
N TYR A 147 2.54 39.81 22.79
CA TYR A 147 1.25 39.63 23.52
C TYR A 147 0.10 40.68 23.53
N ARG A 148 -1.14 40.18 23.32
CA ARG A 148 -2.30 40.47 24.20
C ARG A 148 -3.36 39.35 24.18
N ILE A 149 -3.71 38.87 25.36
CA ILE A 149 -4.85 37.98 25.66
C ILE A 149 -6.04 38.86 26.07
N SER A 150 -7.24 38.53 25.60
CA SER A 150 -8.49 38.88 26.27
C SER A 150 -9.46 37.69 26.25
N LYS A 151 -9.82 37.21 27.44
CA LYS A 151 -10.90 36.25 27.68
C LYS A 151 -12.25 36.96 27.55
N ALA A 152 -13.22 36.31 26.91
CA ALA A 152 -14.63 36.42 27.26
C ALA A 152 -15.32 35.07 26.99
N SER A 153 -16.09 34.66 27.98
CA SER A 153 -16.74 33.37 28.18
C SER A 153 -18.26 33.49 27.98
N SER A 154 -18.89 32.57 27.25
CA SER A 154 -20.09 31.84 27.71
C SER A 154 -20.69 30.89 26.65
N ILE A 155 -20.60 29.58 26.93
CA ILE A 155 -21.68 28.58 27.01
C ILE A 155 -22.77 28.57 25.90
N PHE A 156 -22.74 27.57 25.02
CA PHE A 156 -23.74 26.48 24.88
C PHE A 156 -23.20 25.38 23.95
N GLY A 157 -23.53 24.12 24.25
CA GLY A 157 -22.71 22.92 24.00
C GLY A 157 -22.39 22.54 22.55
N LYS A 158 -21.15 22.06 22.35
CA LYS A 158 -20.71 21.25 21.20
C LYS A 158 -19.58 20.29 21.61
N HIS A 159 -19.55 19.14 20.94
CA HIS A 159 -18.55 18.09 21.04
C HIS A 159 -17.11 18.63 20.98
N VAL A 160 -16.26 18.14 21.90
CA VAL A 160 -14.82 18.40 21.92
C VAL A 160 -14.14 17.41 20.98
N VAL A 161 -13.53 17.90 19.90
CA VAL A 161 -12.46 17.22 19.17
C VAL A 161 -11.20 18.06 19.36
N GLY A 162 -10.14 17.42 19.83
CA GLY A 162 -8.86 18.07 20.14
C GLY A 162 -8.23 18.70 18.91
N SER A 163 -7.85 19.96 19.03
CA SER A 163 -7.06 20.71 18.05
C SER A 163 -5.59 20.29 18.15
N CYS A 164 -5.00 19.93 17.01
CA CYS A 164 -3.56 19.83 16.84
C CYS A 164 -3.15 21.02 15.95
N GLU A 165 -2.49 22.02 16.52
CA GLU A 165 -1.95 23.16 15.78
C GLU A 165 -0.86 22.68 14.80
N GLY A 166 -0.99 23.11 13.54
CA GLY A 166 -0.10 22.74 12.46
C GLY A 166 1.27 23.43 12.56
N ARG A 167 2.32 22.66 12.30
CA ARG A 167 3.57 23.20 11.74
C ARG A 167 3.65 22.81 10.27
N SER A 168 3.76 23.84 9.43
CA SER A 168 4.14 23.75 8.03
C SER A 168 5.48 23.03 7.90
N VAL A 169 5.54 21.98 7.10
CA VAL A 169 6.80 21.35 6.68
C VAL A 169 6.86 21.45 5.15
N ASP A 170 7.91 22.12 4.69
CA ASP A 170 8.25 22.34 3.29
C ASP A 170 8.45 21.02 2.53
N PHE A 171 7.86 20.94 1.34
CA PHE A 171 7.98 19.84 0.39
C PHE A 171 9.15 20.09 -0.56
N GLN A 172 10.33 19.51 -0.31
CA GLN A 172 11.35 19.37 -1.37
C GLN A 172 12.20 18.12 -1.15
N ASN A 173 11.79 16.95 -1.68
CA ASN A 173 12.62 16.09 -2.55
C ASN A 173 11.84 14.86 -3.09
N PRO A 174 12.02 14.47 -4.36
CA PRO A 174 11.19 13.46 -5.02
C PRO A 174 11.93 12.12 -5.09
N ARG A 175 11.40 11.08 -4.46
CA ARG A 175 11.66 9.64 -4.71
C ARG A 175 10.44 8.88 -4.26
N SER A 176 9.35 9.15 -4.96
CA SER A 176 8.05 8.80 -4.46
C SER A 176 7.29 8.13 -5.58
N PHE A 177 6.68 7.00 -5.26
CA PHE A 177 5.62 6.41 -6.05
C PHE A 177 4.55 7.50 -6.21
N HIS A 178 4.55 8.18 -7.36
CA HIS A 178 3.75 9.38 -7.60
C HIS A 178 2.92 9.33 -8.88
N SER A 179 2.94 8.20 -9.61
CA SER A 179 1.94 8.03 -10.66
C SER A 179 0.61 7.68 -10.01
N LEU A 180 -0.34 8.62 -10.07
CA LEU A 180 -1.74 8.31 -9.86
C LEU A 180 -2.16 7.17 -10.80
N ILE A 181 -3.12 6.36 -10.38
CA ILE A 181 -3.64 5.27 -11.21
C ILE A 181 -4.65 5.87 -12.19
N HIS A 182 -4.19 6.18 -13.40
CA HIS A 182 -5.04 6.69 -14.46
C HIS A 182 -5.71 5.56 -15.23
N VAL A 183 -7.00 5.69 -15.47
CA VAL A 183 -7.77 4.79 -16.33
C VAL A 183 -8.64 5.61 -17.28
N LYS A 184 -8.70 5.17 -18.55
CA LYS A 184 -9.65 5.74 -19.50
C LYS A 184 -10.92 4.90 -19.49
N VAL A 185 -12.04 5.54 -19.22
CA VAL A 185 -13.37 4.89 -19.19
C VAL A 185 -14.32 5.61 -20.14
N LEU A 186 -15.40 4.94 -20.55
CA LEU A 186 -16.50 5.62 -21.24
C LEU A 186 -17.56 6.01 -20.23
N ILE A 187 -17.85 7.30 -20.08
CA ILE A 187 -18.97 7.81 -19.28
C ILE A 187 -20.02 8.33 -20.25
N ASN A 188 -21.22 7.73 -20.25
CA ASN A 188 -22.27 8.01 -21.23
C ASN A 188 -21.77 8.01 -22.69
N LYS A 189 -20.95 7.02 -23.06
CA LYS A 189 -20.32 6.85 -24.40
C LYS A 189 -19.20 7.84 -24.75
N HIS A 190 -18.77 8.70 -23.83
CA HIS A 190 -17.66 9.62 -24.04
C HIS A 190 -16.42 9.16 -23.26
N LEU A 191 -15.26 9.19 -23.89
CA LEU A 191 -13.99 8.79 -23.26
C LEU A 191 -13.55 9.87 -22.26
N VAL A 192 -13.36 9.48 -20.99
CA VAL A 192 -12.97 10.34 -19.87
C VAL A 192 -11.71 9.77 -19.21
N ASP A 193 -10.74 10.63 -18.88
CA ASP A 193 -9.55 10.25 -18.13
C ASP A 193 -9.81 10.35 -16.62
N CYS A 194 -9.79 9.21 -15.94
CA CYS A 194 -10.17 9.12 -14.54
C CYS A 194 -8.96 8.74 -13.69
N VAL A 195 -8.92 9.28 -12.47
CA VAL A 195 -8.03 8.78 -11.41
C VAL A 195 -8.81 7.80 -10.54
N VAL A 196 -8.25 6.60 -10.31
CA VAL A 196 -8.78 5.65 -9.34
C VAL A 196 -8.21 5.99 -7.96
N ASP A 197 -9.09 6.29 -7.01
CA ASP A 197 -8.73 6.71 -5.66
C ASP A 197 -9.52 5.94 -4.60
N THR A 198 -8.89 4.92 -4.01
CA THR A 198 -9.47 4.13 -2.92
C THR A 198 -9.57 4.91 -1.61
N GLY A 199 -8.89 6.05 -1.48
CA GLY A 199 -9.02 6.98 -0.37
C GLY A 199 -10.26 7.88 -0.48
N SER A 200 -10.85 8.01 -1.68
CA SER A 200 -12.10 8.74 -1.87
C SER A 200 -13.31 7.83 -1.59
N ALA A 201 -14.17 8.26 -0.67
CA ALA A 201 -15.40 7.53 -0.35
C ALA A 201 -16.46 7.57 -1.45
N ILE A 202 -16.39 8.56 -2.34
CA ILE A 202 -17.37 8.81 -3.40
C ILE A 202 -16.67 9.14 -4.72
N SER A 203 -17.33 8.84 -5.83
CA SER A 203 -16.88 9.24 -7.16
C SER A 203 -17.27 10.69 -7.46
N LEU A 204 -16.31 11.44 -8.01
CA LEU A 204 -16.46 12.86 -8.33
C LEU A 204 -16.19 13.11 -9.81
N ILE A 205 -16.86 14.09 -10.40
CA ILE A 205 -16.63 14.50 -11.79
C ILE A 205 -16.45 16.01 -11.88
N ASN A 206 -15.50 16.45 -12.72
CA ASN A 206 -15.26 17.86 -12.93
C ASN A 206 -16.43 18.46 -13.73
N SER A 207 -16.93 19.61 -13.30
CA SER A 207 -18.06 20.28 -13.98
C SER A 207 -17.82 20.53 -15.47
N SER A 208 -16.57 20.76 -15.90
CA SER A 208 -16.20 20.97 -17.30
C SER A 208 -16.37 19.73 -18.19
N VAL A 209 -16.45 18.53 -17.59
CA VAL A 209 -16.70 17.27 -18.29
C VAL A 209 -18.19 17.11 -18.59
N VAL A 210 -19.05 17.60 -17.71
CA VAL A 210 -20.48 17.33 -17.72
C VAL A 210 -21.19 17.74 -19.03
N PRO A 211 -20.96 18.96 -19.60
CA PRO A 211 -21.55 19.33 -20.87
C PRO A 211 -21.08 18.42 -22.03
N ARG A 212 -19.83 17.94 -21.97
CA ARG A 212 -19.23 17.11 -23.02
C ARG A 212 -19.85 15.72 -23.06
N ILE A 213 -20.23 15.17 -21.90
CA ILE A 213 -20.86 13.85 -21.81
C ILE A 213 -22.38 13.87 -22.01
N GLY A 214 -22.99 15.05 -22.13
CA GLY A 214 -24.42 15.20 -22.45
C GLY A 214 -25.39 14.64 -21.40
N VAL A 215 -24.97 14.55 -20.15
CA VAL A 215 -25.81 14.03 -19.04
C VAL A 215 -26.53 15.18 -18.33
N ARG A 216 -27.77 14.93 -17.90
CA ARG A 216 -28.54 15.89 -17.10
C ARG A 216 -27.97 15.97 -15.68
N VAL A 217 -27.64 17.19 -15.24
CA VAL A 217 -27.30 17.46 -13.85
C VAL A 217 -28.56 17.59 -13.01
N GLU A 218 -28.54 16.93 -11.86
CA GLU A 218 -29.60 17.03 -10.85
C GLU A 218 -29.08 17.81 -9.65
N HIS A 219 -29.92 18.69 -9.12
CA HIS A 219 -29.66 19.29 -7.81
C HIS A 219 -29.92 18.26 -6.73
N CYS A 220 -28.96 18.09 -5.82
CA CYS A 220 -29.06 17.13 -4.72
C CYS A 220 -28.52 17.74 -3.43
N ASN A 221 -28.95 17.21 -2.29
CA ASN A 221 -28.32 17.49 -1.00
C ASN A 221 -27.20 16.47 -0.77
N GLY A 222 -26.13 16.56 -1.56
CA GLY A 222 -24.97 15.68 -1.46
C GLY A 222 -24.13 15.96 -0.20
N PRO A 223 -23.07 15.15 0.04
CA PRO A 223 -22.25 15.26 1.24
C PRO A 223 -21.36 16.51 1.25
N VAL A 224 -20.88 16.87 2.45
CA VAL A 224 -19.72 17.75 2.60
C VAL A 224 -18.47 16.89 2.46
N VAL A 225 -17.63 17.19 1.48
CA VAL A 225 -16.34 16.52 1.30
C VAL A 225 -15.21 17.40 1.81
N THR A 226 -14.16 16.76 2.32
CA THR A 226 -12.88 17.41 2.62
C THR A 226 -11.85 16.86 1.64
N PHE A 227 -11.29 17.73 0.80
CA PHE A 227 -10.25 17.36 -0.15
C PHE A 227 -8.89 17.22 0.54
N ALA A 228 -7.93 16.62 -0.16
CA ALA A 228 -6.57 16.43 0.35
C ALA A 228 -5.86 17.75 0.72
N ASN A 229 -6.26 18.87 0.11
CA ASN A 229 -5.76 20.21 0.44
C ASN A 229 -6.45 20.83 1.68
N SER A 230 -7.23 20.04 2.43
CA SER A 230 -8.05 20.46 3.58
C SER A 230 -9.18 21.44 3.27
N GLN A 231 -9.44 21.76 1.99
CA GLN A 231 -10.64 22.52 1.61
C GLN A 231 -11.86 21.63 1.72
N THR A 232 -12.96 22.23 2.18
CA THR A 232 -14.25 21.55 2.27
C THR A 232 -15.20 22.11 1.24
N ASP A 233 -16.01 21.24 0.62
CA ASP A 233 -17.04 21.66 -0.33
C ASP A 233 -18.33 20.87 -0.09
N GLN A 234 -19.46 21.55 -0.27
CA GLN A 234 -20.78 20.93 -0.20
C GLN A 234 -21.21 20.57 -1.61
N LEU A 235 -21.28 19.28 -1.90
CA LEU A 235 -21.64 18.81 -3.22
C LEU A 235 -23.17 18.92 -3.42
N ARG A 236 -23.59 19.90 -4.23
CA ARG A 236 -25.02 20.21 -4.45
C ARG A 236 -25.57 19.70 -5.79
N MET A 237 -24.70 19.09 -6.58
CA MET A 237 -25.00 18.63 -7.92
C MET A 237 -24.49 17.20 -8.08
N GLY A 238 -25.28 16.37 -8.75
CA GLY A 238 -24.93 15.00 -9.07
C GLY A 238 -25.41 14.59 -10.45
N ILE A 239 -24.80 13.54 -10.98
CA ILE A 239 -25.23 12.85 -12.19
C ILE A 239 -25.26 11.34 -11.90
N ASN A 240 -26.19 10.64 -12.55
CA ASN A 240 -26.16 9.19 -12.64
C ASN A 240 -25.78 8.84 -14.08
N SER A 241 -24.73 8.05 -14.25
CA SER A 241 -24.20 7.75 -15.58
C SER A 241 -23.74 6.31 -15.71
N GLU A 242 -23.87 5.78 -16.92
CA GLU A 242 -23.28 4.50 -17.32
C GLU A 242 -21.77 4.69 -17.50
N VAL A 243 -20.99 3.93 -16.74
CA VAL A 243 -19.53 3.88 -16.83
C VAL A 243 -19.14 2.52 -17.41
N VAL A 244 -18.53 2.53 -18.60
CA VAL A 244 -17.96 1.35 -19.23
C VAL A 244 -16.44 1.37 -19.07
N PHE A 245 -15.91 0.35 -18.42
CA PHE A 245 -14.47 0.12 -18.33
C PHE A 245 -14.16 -1.30 -18.80
N ARG A 246 -13.49 -1.40 -19.95
CA ARG A 246 -13.32 -2.67 -20.69
C ARG A 246 -14.70 -3.31 -20.93
N ASP A 247 -14.92 -4.53 -20.45
CA ASP A 247 -16.16 -5.29 -20.67
C ASP A 247 -17.17 -5.13 -19.52
N ASN A 248 -16.91 -4.24 -18.56
CA ASN A 248 -17.78 -4.02 -17.40
C ASN A 248 -18.55 -2.69 -17.53
N LEU A 249 -19.87 -2.76 -17.34
CA LEU A 249 -20.79 -1.63 -17.33
C LEU A 249 -21.38 -1.46 -15.93
N VAL A 250 -21.19 -0.28 -15.35
CA VAL A 250 -21.68 0.09 -14.01
C VAL A 250 -22.48 1.38 -14.08
N ASN A 251 -23.65 1.38 -13.46
CA ASN A 251 -24.37 2.63 -13.17
C ASN A 251 -23.72 3.29 -11.96
N GLN A 252 -23.10 4.44 -12.17
CA GLN A 252 -22.35 5.16 -11.14
C GLN A 252 -22.96 6.55 -10.91
N THR A 253 -23.13 6.90 -9.64
CA THR A 253 -23.42 8.27 -9.22
C THR A 253 -22.12 9.04 -9.10
N PHE A 254 -22.00 10.17 -9.79
CA PHE A 254 -20.93 11.13 -9.58
C PHE A 254 -21.49 12.39 -8.97
N TYR A 255 -20.76 12.95 -8.00
CA TYR A 255 -21.02 14.31 -7.57
C TYR A 255 -20.16 15.28 -8.36
N VAL A 256 -20.73 16.42 -8.74
CA VAL A 256 -20.06 17.42 -9.57
C VAL A 256 -19.27 18.37 -8.68
N SER A 257 -18.01 18.59 -9.02
CA SER A 257 -17.11 19.52 -8.32
C SER A 257 -16.31 20.36 -9.32
N ASP A 258 -16.15 21.65 -9.05
CA ASP A 258 -15.28 22.55 -9.82
C ASP A 258 -13.80 22.43 -9.40
N ASN A 259 -13.54 21.79 -8.26
CA ASN A 259 -12.24 21.80 -7.57
C ASN A 259 -11.36 20.58 -7.88
N LEU A 260 -11.67 19.83 -8.94
CA LEU A 260 -10.89 18.65 -9.34
C LEU A 260 -9.81 19.03 -10.36
N PRO A 261 -8.54 18.63 -10.14
CA PRO A 261 -7.48 18.80 -11.13
C PRO A 261 -7.51 17.76 -12.26
N PHE A 262 -8.47 16.82 -12.22
CA PHE A 262 -8.67 15.74 -13.18
C PHE A 262 -10.08 15.82 -13.77
N ASP A 263 -10.33 15.13 -14.89
CA ASP A 263 -11.69 15.06 -15.46
C ASP A 263 -12.64 14.34 -14.48
N ALA A 264 -12.23 13.23 -13.86
CA ALA A 264 -13.02 12.55 -12.84
C ALA A 264 -12.16 11.75 -11.84
N ILE A 265 -12.73 11.47 -10.68
CA ILE A 265 -12.22 10.54 -9.67
C ILE A 265 -13.20 9.38 -9.55
N LEU A 266 -12.71 8.16 -9.72
CA LEU A 266 -13.43 6.92 -9.42
C LEU A 266 -13.07 6.51 -7.99
N GLY A 267 -14.01 6.73 -7.07
CA GLY A 267 -13.85 6.43 -5.67
C GLY A 267 -14.00 4.94 -5.35
N ILE A 268 -13.93 4.63 -4.05
CA ILE A 268 -14.13 3.26 -3.56
C ILE A 268 -15.54 2.74 -3.87
N ASP A 269 -16.54 3.63 -3.97
CA ASP A 269 -17.91 3.30 -4.37
C ASP A 269 -17.96 2.67 -5.77
N TRP A 270 -17.27 3.26 -6.75
CA TRP A 270 -17.14 2.67 -8.08
C TRP A 270 -16.31 1.39 -8.05
N CYS A 271 -15.23 1.34 -7.28
CA CYS A 271 -14.38 0.15 -7.19
C CYS A 271 -15.16 -1.08 -6.72
N LEU A 272 -16.05 -0.88 -5.72
CA LEU A 272 -16.95 -1.92 -5.21
C LEU A 272 -18.01 -2.31 -6.26
N ASN A 273 -18.66 -1.33 -6.89
CA ASN A 273 -19.74 -1.59 -7.86
C ASN A 273 -19.23 -2.28 -9.13
N SER A 274 -18.01 -1.96 -9.57
CA SER A 274 -17.36 -2.56 -10.74
C SER A 274 -16.69 -3.90 -10.45
N ASN A 275 -16.60 -4.30 -9.18
CA ASN A 275 -15.77 -5.42 -8.73
C ASN A 275 -14.36 -5.35 -9.32
N CYS A 276 -13.75 -4.17 -9.38
CA CYS A 276 -12.41 -4.04 -9.97
C CYS A 276 -11.33 -4.59 -9.02
N VAL A 277 -10.30 -5.19 -9.59
CA VAL A 277 -9.07 -5.57 -8.88
C VAL A 277 -7.99 -4.56 -9.25
N ILE A 278 -7.39 -3.96 -8.23
CA ILE A 278 -6.22 -3.10 -8.37
C ILE A 278 -5.00 -3.93 -7.99
N SER A 279 -4.18 -4.27 -8.99
CA SER A 279 -2.95 -5.03 -8.81
C SER A 279 -1.76 -4.10 -8.98
N CYS A 280 -0.95 -3.96 -7.95
CA CYS A 280 0.27 -3.17 -8.00
C CYS A 280 1.50 -4.07 -7.81
N ASP A 281 2.50 -3.85 -8.64
CA ASP A 281 3.86 -4.40 -8.49
C ASP A 281 4.86 -3.27 -8.21
N ALA A 282 6.16 -3.59 -8.20
CA ALA A 282 7.22 -2.62 -7.90
C ALA A 282 7.34 -1.47 -8.93
N SER A 283 6.73 -1.62 -10.10
CA SER A 283 6.87 -0.73 -11.26
C SER A 283 5.55 -0.17 -11.78
N ASN A 284 4.42 -0.88 -11.57
CA ASN A 284 3.15 -0.59 -12.21
C ASN A 284 1.97 -0.87 -11.29
N CYS A 285 0.88 -0.12 -11.48
CA CYS A 285 -0.44 -0.45 -10.96
C CYS A 285 -1.40 -0.63 -12.13
N ASN A 286 -2.13 -1.75 -12.14
CA ASN A 286 -3.13 -2.08 -13.15
C ASN A 286 -4.50 -2.24 -12.50
N VAL A 287 -5.52 -1.77 -13.19
CA VAL A 287 -6.92 -1.93 -12.80
C VAL A 287 -7.57 -2.87 -13.80
N THR A 288 -8.08 -3.99 -13.31
CA THR A 288 -8.77 -4.98 -14.14
C THR A 288 -10.15 -5.25 -13.55
N PRO A 289 -11.23 -5.27 -14.34
CA PRO A 289 -12.51 -5.78 -13.85
C PRO A 289 -12.29 -7.21 -13.34
N SER A 290 -12.74 -7.56 -12.13
CA SER A 290 -12.78 -8.97 -11.75
C SER A 290 -13.83 -9.63 -12.65
N GLY A 291 -13.43 -10.62 -13.44
CA GLY A 291 -14.29 -11.25 -14.42
C GLY A 291 -15.50 -11.92 -13.77
N LYS A 292 -16.62 -11.21 -13.74
CA LYS A 292 -17.99 -11.76 -13.77
C LYS A 292 -18.76 -10.85 -14.72
N THR A 293 -19.23 -11.34 -15.87
CA THR A 293 -20.41 -12.22 -15.88
C THR A 293 -20.52 -13.18 -17.09
N VAL A 294 -21.35 -14.22 -16.86
CA VAL A 294 -21.92 -15.27 -17.74
C VAL A 294 -21.30 -16.67 -17.61
N ASN A 295 -22.20 -17.59 -17.28
CA ASN A 295 -22.04 -19.02 -16.99
C ASN A 295 -21.66 -19.83 -18.24
N CYS A 296 -20.51 -20.51 -18.19
CA CYS A 296 -20.23 -21.66 -19.04
C CYS A 296 -19.86 -22.84 -18.15
N SER A 297 -20.86 -23.68 -17.90
CA SER A 297 -20.74 -25.04 -17.40
C SER A 297 -19.84 -25.88 -18.32
N SER A 298 -18.52 -25.83 -18.12
CA SER A 298 -17.53 -26.81 -18.60
C SER A 298 -16.09 -26.34 -18.37
N VAL A 299 -15.70 -26.04 -17.12
CA VAL A 299 -14.28 -26.09 -16.75
C VAL A 299 -14.20 -26.79 -15.40
N ILE A 300 -13.51 -27.92 -15.36
CA ILE A 300 -13.12 -28.58 -14.12
C ILE A 300 -12.05 -27.67 -13.50
N GLU A 301 -12.49 -26.65 -12.76
CA GLU A 301 -11.58 -25.75 -12.07
C GLU A 301 -10.98 -26.51 -10.87
N GLN A 302 -9.66 -26.71 -10.90
CA GLN A 302 -8.94 -27.12 -9.70
C GLN A 302 -9.02 -25.98 -8.68
N HIS A 303 -9.91 -26.13 -7.71
CA HIS A 303 -10.17 -25.11 -6.68
C HIS A 303 -9.20 -25.18 -5.48
N CYS A 304 -8.28 -26.15 -5.48
CA CYS A 304 -7.36 -26.37 -4.37
C CYS A 304 -5.93 -26.53 -4.88
N LEU A 305 -4.99 -25.89 -4.19
CA LEU A 305 -3.56 -26.07 -4.40
C LEU A 305 -3.00 -26.91 -3.27
N ASP A 306 -2.42 -28.07 -3.61
CA ASP A 306 -1.67 -28.87 -2.66
C ASP A 306 -0.21 -28.41 -2.62
N PHE A 307 0.33 -28.31 -1.42
CA PHE A 307 1.73 -28.00 -1.18
C PHE A 307 2.46 -29.23 -0.63
N THR A 308 3.55 -29.59 -1.27
CA THR A 308 4.41 -30.73 -0.94
C THR A 308 5.80 -30.29 -0.51
N VAL A 309 6.47 -31.12 0.28
CA VAL A 309 7.92 -30.95 0.56
C VAL A 309 8.74 -31.37 -0.67
N ASN A 310 9.81 -30.63 -0.96
CA ASN A 310 10.63 -30.86 -2.16
C ASN A 310 11.80 -31.84 -1.95
N SER A 311 12.17 -32.12 -0.70
CA SER A 311 13.19 -33.09 -0.31
C SER A 311 12.75 -33.80 0.98
N ASP A 312 13.42 -34.90 1.32
CA ASP A 312 13.21 -35.55 2.61
C ASP A 312 13.61 -34.59 3.74
N ILE A 313 12.78 -34.50 4.77
CA ILE A 313 13.00 -33.63 5.92
C ILE A 313 12.95 -34.48 7.18
N VAL A 314 13.97 -34.33 8.01
CA VAL A 314 14.02 -34.93 9.33
C VAL A 314 13.66 -33.86 10.35
N LEU A 315 12.55 -34.02 11.06
CA LEU A 315 12.11 -33.16 12.16
C LEU A 315 12.59 -33.76 13.50
N PRO A 316 13.59 -33.16 14.17
CA PRO A 316 14.03 -33.64 15.47
C PRO A 316 12.89 -33.59 16.51
N SER A 317 12.99 -34.43 17.53
CA SER A 317 11.97 -34.49 18.58
C SER A 317 11.79 -33.15 19.28
N ARG A 318 10.53 -32.76 19.54
CA ARG A 318 10.15 -31.51 20.24
C ARG A 318 10.71 -30.23 19.61
N THR A 319 10.88 -30.19 18.28
CA THR A 319 11.37 -29.00 17.58
C THR A 319 10.33 -28.42 16.62
N ALA A 320 10.52 -27.15 16.26
CA ALA A 320 9.88 -26.53 15.12
C ALA A 320 10.95 -26.24 14.07
N LEU A 321 10.73 -26.68 12.83
CA LEU A 321 11.66 -26.50 11.73
C LEU A 321 10.93 -25.84 10.55
N TRP A 322 11.59 -24.89 9.90
CA TRP A 322 11.11 -24.32 8.64
C TRP A 322 11.27 -25.35 7.53
N ILE A 323 10.16 -25.72 6.88
CA ILE A 323 10.13 -26.66 5.77
C ILE A 323 9.80 -25.94 4.45
N PRO A 324 10.62 -26.14 3.40
CA PRO A 324 10.31 -25.62 2.07
C PRO A 324 9.16 -26.39 1.44
N LEU A 325 8.25 -25.66 0.79
CA LEU A 325 7.08 -26.20 0.14
C LEU A 325 7.02 -25.78 -1.32
N GLN A 326 6.44 -26.64 -2.14
CA GLN A 326 6.15 -26.38 -3.54
C GLN A 326 4.75 -26.86 -3.91
N THR A 327 4.11 -26.16 -4.84
CA THR A 327 2.89 -26.62 -5.51
C THR A 327 3.16 -26.82 -7.00
N ASN A 328 2.31 -27.61 -7.67
CA ASN A 328 2.44 -27.89 -9.11
C ASN A 328 2.00 -26.72 -10.01
N THR A 329 1.52 -25.63 -9.41
CA THR A 329 0.99 -24.47 -10.12
C THR A 329 1.91 -23.27 -9.94
N LYS A 330 2.22 -22.58 -11.04
CA LYS A 330 3.03 -21.35 -11.06
C LYS A 330 2.24 -20.15 -10.54
N ILE A 331 1.99 -20.12 -9.23
CA ILE A 331 1.23 -19.05 -8.58
C ILE A 331 2.17 -18.14 -7.78
N THR A 332 1.90 -16.84 -7.81
CA THR A 332 2.57 -15.85 -6.98
C THR A 332 1.52 -15.02 -6.23
N GLY A 333 1.66 -14.87 -4.93
CA GLY A 333 0.71 -14.14 -4.09
C GLY A 333 0.79 -14.49 -2.62
N SER A 334 -0.14 -13.97 -1.82
CA SER A 334 -0.30 -14.37 -0.41
C SER A 334 -1.47 -15.34 -0.30
N LEU A 335 -1.22 -16.56 0.18
CA LEU A 335 -2.22 -17.63 0.27
C LEU A 335 -2.38 -18.08 1.73
N LEU A 336 -3.62 -18.40 2.13
CA LEU A 336 -3.87 -19.11 3.38
C LEU A 336 -3.61 -20.61 3.16
N LEU A 337 -2.55 -21.12 3.77
CA LEU A 337 -2.23 -22.54 3.81
C LEU A 337 -2.90 -23.17 5.03
N GLN A 338 -3.64 -24.25 4.78
CA GLN A 338 -4.33 -25.06 5.78
C GLN A 338 -3.59 -26.40 5.93
N PRO A 339 -3.36 -26.89 7.15
CA PRO A 339 -2.75 -28.19 7.34
C PRO A 339 -3.66 -29.30 6.82
N LEU A 340 -3.05 -30.33 6.23
CA LEU A 340 -3.78 -31.53 5.84
C LEU A 340 -3.98 -32.45 7.05
N SER A 341 -5.22 -32.95 7.22
CA SER A 341 -5.65 -33.75 8.36
C SER A 341 -4.81 -35.00 8.61
N ASP A 342 -4.28 -35.57 7.53
CA ASP A 342 -3.75 -36.92 7.53
C ASP A 342 -2.35 -37.01 8.17
N ASN A 343 -1.69 -35.86 8.38
CA ASN A 343 -0.35 -35.78 8.95
C ASN A 343 -0.30 -35.47 10.45
N HIS A 344 -1.45 -35.16 11.07
CA HIS A 344 -1.51 -34.69 12.46
C HIS A 344 -0.99 -35.69 13.51
N SER A 345 -0.85 -36.97 13.15
CA SER A 345 -0.33 -37.99 14.07
C SER A 345 1.18 -37.90 14.30
N LYS A 346 1.94 -37.30 13.37
CA LYS A 346 3.41 -37.27 13.43
C LYS A 346 3.96 -35.87 13.69
N PHE A 347 3.38 -34.85 13.06
CA PHE A 347 3.80 -33.46 13.24
C PHE A 347 2.59 -32.53 13.02
N SER A 348 2.73 -31.27 13.40
CA SER A 348 1.69 -30.26 13.25
C SER A 348 2.17 -29.11 12.38
N ILE A 349 1.27 -28.60 11.55
CA ILE A 349 1.46 -27.39 10.76
C ILE A 349 0.36 -26.40 11.17
N PRO A 350 0.68 -25.14 11.45
CA PRO A 350 -0.33 -24.13 11.72
C PRO A 350 -1.04 -23.70 10.43
N TYR A 351 -2.24 -23.14 10.56
CA TYR A 351 -2.78 -22.27 9.53
C TYR A 351 -1.84 -21.06 9.38
N ALA A 352 -1.42 -20.77 8.17
CA ALA A 352 -0.46 -19.70 7.92
C ALA A 352 -0.81 -18.95 6.63
N VAL A 353 -0.70 -17.63 6.66
CA VAL A 353 -0.69 -16.83 5.43
C VAL A 353 0.74 -16.79 4.95
N CYS A 354 1.00 -17.39 3.79
CA CYS A 354 2.33 -17.52 3.23
C CYS A 354 2.45 -16.75 1.92
N SER A 355 3.57 -16.06 1.73
CA SER A 355 3.95 -15.52 0.42
C SER A 355 4.47 -16.67 -0.44
N VAL A 356 3.83 -16.87 -1.58
CA VAL A 356 4.17 -17.88 -2.59
C VAL A 356 4.74 -17.15 -3.79
N ILE A 357 5.87 -17.65 -4.32
CA ILE A 357 6.55 -17.10 -5.50
C ILE A 357 6.80 -18.26 -6.45
N ASP A 358 6.19 -18.20 -7.64
CA ASP A 358 6.25 -19.26 -8.67
C ASP A 358 5.94 -20.66 -8.12
N GLY A 359 4.94 -20.76 -7.23
CA GLY A 359 4.52 -22.00 -6.59
C GLY A 359 5.39 -22.45 -5.41
N ILE A 360 6.43 -21.69 -5.04
CA ILE A 360 7.35 -22.02 -3.95
C ILE A 360 7.06 -21.17 -2.71
N THR A 361 7.09 -21.79 -1.53
CA THR A 361 6.95 -21.11 -0.23
C THR A 361 7.59 -21.94 0.89
N GLY A 362 7.31 -21.63 2.15
CA GLY A 362 7.66 -22.49 3.28
C GLY A 362 6.79 -22.20 4.50
N LEU A 363 6.87 -23.08 5.49
CA LEU A 363 6.18 -22.94 6.76
C LEU A 363 6.92 -23.66 7.88
N TYR A 364 6.58 -23.34 9.14
CA TYR A 364 7.10 -24.09 10.28
C TYR A 364 6.26 -25.36 10.52
N ALA A 365 6.92 -26.51 10.47
CA ALA A 365 6.38 -27.77 10.96
C ALA A 365 6.90 -28.03 12.38
N MET A 366 6.01 -28.45 13.27
CA MET A 366 6.32 -28.70 14.68
C MET A 366 6.15 -30.18 14.99
N ASN A 367 7.26 -30.83 15.35
CA ASN A 367 7.26 -32.19 15.88
C ASN A 367 7.04 -32.13 17.40
N THR A 368 5.87 -32.57 17.87
CA THR A 368 5.53 -32.65 19.30
C THR A 368 5.88 -34.00 19.93
N SER A 369 6.26 -34.99 19.11
CA SER A 369 6.66 -36.33 19.53
C SER A 369 8.01 -36.32 20.26
N PRO A 370 8.25 -37.26 21.19
CA PRO A 370 9.58 -37.49 21.75
C PRO A 370 10.54 -38.17 20.77
N PHE A 371 10.06 -38.63 19.61
CA PHE A 371 10.86 -39.27 18.58
C PHE A 371 11.02 -38.36 17.36
N GLU A 372 12.10 -38.60 16.61
CA GLU A 372 12.31 -37.98 15.31
C GLU A 372 11.21 -38.37 14.32
N VAL A 373 10.86 -37.46 13.42
CA VAL A 373 9.83 -37.65 12.40
C VAL A 373 10.41 -37.32 11.03
N THR A 374 10.39 -38.29 10.12
CA THR A 374 10.75 -38.07 8.72
C THR A 374 9.52 -37.71 7.90
N ILE A 375 9.64 -36.66 7.08
CA ILE A 375 8.68 -36.26 6.05
C ILE A 375 9.34 -36.53 4.70
N ASP A 376 8.83 -37.52 3.97
CA ASP A 376 9.39 -37.91 2.67
C ASP A 376 9.09 -36.86 1.59
N ALA A 377 9.99 -36.67 0.64
CA ALA A 377 9.81 -35.80 -0.51
C ALA A 377 8.49 -36.10 -1.24
N GLY A 378 7.76 -35.06 -1.64
CA GLY A 378 6.46 -35.18 -2.29
C GLY A 378 5.28 -35.39 -1.33
N THR A 379 5.52 -35.56 -0.02
CA THR A 379 4.44 -35.59 0.97
C THR A 379 3.66 -34.28 0.92
N LYS A 380 2.34 -34.37 0.72
CA LYS A 380 1.43 -33.21 0.81
C LYS A 380 1.27 -32.85 2.28
N VAL A 381 1.58 -31.62 2.64
CA VAL A 381 1.58 -31.18 4.04
C VAL A 381 0.63 -30.02 4.32
N ALA A 382 0.31 -29.25 3.30
CA ALA A 382 -0.68 -28.18 3.39
C ALA A 382 -1.50 -28.09 2.10
N MET A 383 -2.69 -27.51 2.21
CA MET A 383 -3.54 -27.20 1.07
C MET A 383 -4.02 -25.75 1.14
N CYS A 384 -4.39 -25.21 -0.01
CA CYS A 384 -4.88 -23.84 -0.15
C CYS A 384 -6.16 -23.89 -0.99
N ASN A 385 -7.30 -23.66 -0.34
CA ASN A 385 -8.58 -23.54 -1.03
C ASN A 385 -8.70 -22.14 -1.65
N LEU A 386 -8.62 -22.06 -2.98
CA LEU A 386 -8.70 -20.79 -3.71
C LEU A 386 -10.10 -20.16 -3.63
N ARG A 387 -11.15 -20.92 -3.28
CA ARG A 387 -12.49 -20.37 -3.05
C ARG A 387 -12.60 -19.65 -1.71
N ASP A 388 -11.91 -20.16 -0.68
CA ASP A 388 -11.95 -19.61 0.67
C ASP A 388 -10.88 -18.52 0.87
N ASN A 389 -9.88 -18.47 -0.01
CA ASN A 389 -8.97 -17.35 -0.12
C ASN A 389 -9.69 -16.15 -0.72
N ALA A 390 -10.55 -15.52 0.09
CA ALA A 390 -10.78 -14.11 -0.03
C ALA A 390 -9.40 -13.45 -0.09
N SER A 391 -9.11 -12.79 -1.21
CA SER A 391 -8.04 -11.81 -1.34
C SER A 391 -7.81 -11.15 0.02
N VAL A 392 -6.60 -11.25 0.59
CA VAL A 392 -6.24 -10.60 1.85
C VAL A 392 -6.11 -9.09 1.59
N SER A 393 -7.20 -8.49 1.18
CA SER A 393 -7.48 -7.07 1.14
C SER A 393 -8.59 -6.88 2.16
N ALA A 394 -8.19 -6.45 3.36
CA ALA A 394 -9.01 -5.98 4.47
C ALA A 394 -10.41 -6.64 4.58
N ILE A 395 -10.50 -7.68 5.42
CA ILE A 395 -11.78 -8.20 5.91
C ILE A 395 -12.53 -7.04 6.59
N ASN A 396 -13.54 -6.50 5.90
CA ASN A 396 -14.56 -5.67 6.51
C ASN A 396 -15.52 -6.62 7.24
N LEU A 397 -15.33 -6.74 8.56
CA LEU A 397 -16.26 -7.42 9.44
C LEU A 397 -17.45 -6.48 9.69
N GLU A 398 -18.48 -6.60 8.86
CA GLU A 398 -19.84 -6.33 9.31
C GLU A 398 -20.55 -7.65 9.53
N GLU A 399 -20.23 -8.32 10.64
CA GLU A 399 -21.21 -9.16 11.31
C GLU A 399 -21.41 -8.64 12.74
N LYS A 400 -22.63 -8.15 12.97
CA LYS A 400 -23.18 -7.73 14.27
C LYS A 400 -23.38 -8.93 15.20
N ASN A 401 -22.32 -9.63 15.54
CA ASN A 401 -22.34 -10.52 16.69
C ASN A 401 -21.64 -9.80 17.84
N ASP A 402 -22.45 -9.32 18.78
CA ASP A 402 -21.99 -8.66 19.99
C ASP A 402 -21.29 -9.70 20.87
N VAL A 403 -20.00 -9.92 20.63
CA VAL A 403 -19.18 -10.82 21.45
C VAL A 403 -19.11 -10.20 22.84
N GLN A 404 -19.85 -10.78 23.79
CA GLN A 404 -19.79 -10.42 25.19
C GLN A 404 -18.47 -10.91 25.77
N PHE A 405 -17.65 -9.99 26.26
CA PHE A 405 -16.45 -10.31 27.01
C PHE A 405 -16.77 -10.21 28.50
N ASP A 406 -16.47 -11.24 29.26
CA ASP A 406 -16.62 -11.20 30.71
C ASP A 406 -15.46 -10.38 31.31
N VAL A 407 -15.76 -9.18 31.80
CA VAL A 407 -14.78 -8.26 32.39
C VAL A 407 -15.12 -8.14 33.87
N ASN A 408 -14.12 -8.35 34.72
CA ASN A 408 -14.26 -8.38 36.19
C ASN A 408 -15.20 -7.27 36.71
N PRO A 409 -16.27 -7.62 37.45
CA PRO A 409 -17.27 -6.69 37.93
C PRO A 409 -16.73 -5.64 38.91
N ASP A 410 -15.57 -5.83 39.53
CA ASP A 410 -14.98 -4.89 40.48
C ASP A 410 -14.24 -3.72 39.80
N ILE A 411 -14.01 -3.80 38.48
CA ILE A 411 -13.34 -2.73 37.72
C ILE A 411 -14.27 -1.50 37.57
N PRO A 412 -13.78 -0.27 37.80
CA PRO A 412 -14.56 0.96 37.59
C PRO A 412 -15.19 1.05 36.19
N THR A 413 -16.43 1.53 36.10
CA THR A 413 -17.23 1.56 34.86
C THR A 413 -16.52 2.23 33.67
N VAL A 414 -15.77 3.31 33.94
CA VAL A 414 -15.01 4.04 32.91
C VAL A 414 -13.88 3.16 32.33
N GLU A 415 -13.24 2.35 33.16
CA GLU A 415 -12.19 1.42 32.74
C GLU A 415 -12.76 0.20 32.03
N LYS A 416 -13.90 -0.34 32.50
CA LYS A 416 -14.61 -1.41 31.78
C LYS A 416 -14.94 -1.03 30.35
N GLY A 417 -15.36 0.22 30.10
CA GLY A 417 -15.64 0.71 28.74
C GLY A 417 -14.39 0.76 27.85
N ARG A 418 -13.24 1.14 28.43
CA ARG A 418 -11.95 1.15 27.71
C ARG A 418 -11.46 -0.27 27.40
N ILE A 419 -11.59 -1.18 28.37
CA ILE A 419 -11.23 -2.60 28.23
C ILE A 419 -12.10 -3.25 27.16
N HIS A 420 -13.43 -3.06 27.18
CA HIS A 420 -14.31 -3.57 26.13
C HIS A 420 -13.95 -3.07 24.73
N LYS A 421 -13.60 -1.78 24.60
CA LYS A 421 -13.17 -1.21 23.32
C LYS A 421 -11.87 -1.84 22.82
N LEU A 422 -10.93 -2.13 23.73
CA LEU A 422 -9.68 -2.81 23.40
C LEU A 422 -9.89 -4.30 23.08
N LEU A 423 -10.71 -5.02 23.85
CA LEU A 423 -11.04 -6.42 23.58
C LEU A 423 -11.78 -6.58 22.26
N LYS A 424 -12.74 -5.70 21.93
CA LYS A 424 -13.37 -5.66 20.60
C LYS A 424 -12.34 -5.37 19.50
N LYS A 425 -11.39 -4.45 19.71
CA LYS A 425 -10.29 -4.15 18.76
C LYS A 425 -9.40 -5.38 18.50
N TYR A 426 -9.23 -6.27 19.47
CA TYR A 426 -8.32 -7.43 19.40
C TYR A 426 -9.03 -8.79 19.43
N ALA A 427 -10.35 -8.84 19.29
CA ALA A 427 -11.19 -10.03 19.49
C ALA A 427 -10.77 -11.24 18.65
N GLN A 428 -10.27 -10.98 17.43
CA GLN A 428 -9.81 -12.03 16.51
C GLN A 428 -8.58 -12.80 17.01
N LEU A 429 -7.81 -12.22 17.94
CA LEU A 429 -6.60 -12.83 18.47
C LEU A 429 -6.86 -13.80 19.64
N PHE A 430 -8.09 -13.79 20.18
CA PHE A 430 -8.46 -14.52 21.39
C PHE A 430 -9.58 -15.54 21.18
N LYS A 431 -10.05 -15.77 19.95
CA LYS A 431 -11.02 -16.85 19.68
C LYS A 431 -10.36 -18.18 20.06
N PRO A 432 -10.92 -18.96 21.01
CA PRO A 432 -10.47 -20.34 21.21
C PRO A 432 -10.77 -21.12 19.92
N LYS A 433 -9.87 -22.05 19.57
CA LYS A 433 -10.02 -22.95 18.42
C LYS A 433 -11.27 -23.81 18.55
#